data_AF-A0A7Y5LDJ8-F1
#
_entry.id   AF-A0A7Y5LDJ8-F1
#
_cell.length_a   1.000
_cell.length_b   1.000
_cell.length_c   1.000
_cell.angle_alpha   90.00
_cell.angle_beta   90.00
_cell.angle_gamma   90.00
#
_symmetry.space_group_name_H-M   'P 1'
#
loop_
_entity.id
_entity.type
_entity.pdbx_description
1 polymer ?
#
loop_
_entity_poly.entity_id
_entity_poly.type
_entity_poly.pdbx_seq_one_letter_code
_entity_poly.pdbx_strand_id
1 'polypeptide(L)'
;TNMAGRGTAIKLGEGIKELGGLQIIGTERHESRRIDLQLRGRSGRQGDPGASVFFISLEDDLMRLFGSERIARVMDRLGAEEGEVISHRWITKAVERAQKKVEMRNFSIRKRLLEYDNVMNQQREIIYSRRRRALMNENIKTEFLEIMDEFIELLYDKFTNKQQHPEDWDLDGLQEFLLRICGIQINKEDFYSIRLDQFSDKLRSILNERYETREQVWTPENMRRIERIAILKTIDERWKEHLREMEEFKEGIHLRGYGQKDPLIEYKTEGFDMFMQLLDRITTEAVEFVFRAEPVQEMEQQMIKRARALKTVHASSEGMGYSGGGEQAQEQKAASHTPVKAEQKVGRNDPCPCGSGKKYKHCHGR
;
A
#
# COMPACT_ATOMS: atom_id res chain seq x y z
N THR A 1 15.78 -15.78 30.31
CA THR A 1 15.53 -14.34 30.13
C THR A 1 16.59 -13.72 29.25
N ASN A 2 16.21 -13.04 28.18
CA ASN A 2 17.17 -12.45 27.25
C ASN A 2 17.60 -11.05 27.70
N MET A 3 18.90 -10.78 27.59
CA MET A 3 19.47 -9.48 27.91
C MET A 3 19.14 -8.46 26.80
N ALA A 4 18.56 -7.32 27.17
CA ALA A 4 18.29 -6.24 26.24
C ALA A 4 19.56 -5.43 25.93
N GLY A 5 20.25 -5.79 24.84
CA GLY A 5 21.35 -5.02 24.26
C GLY A 5 22.55 -4.79 25.20
N ARG A 6 23.20 -3.62 25.07
CA ARG A 6 24.39 -3.24 25.86
C ARG A 6 24.11 -2.84 27.31
N GLY A 7 22.84 -2.55 27.64
CA GLY A 7 22.29 -2.16 28.95
C GLY A 7 23.11 -1.19 29.81
N THR A 8 22.72 -1.05 31.07
CA THR A 8 23.38 -0.16 32.03
C THR A 8 24.74 -0.71 32.47
N ALA A 9 25.66 0.20 32.80
CA ALA A 9 26.98 -0.17 33.32
C ALA A 9 26.86 -0.67 34.75
N ILE A 10 27.43 -1.84 35.00
CA ILE A 10 27.55 -2.41 36.34
C ILE A 10 28.85 -1.86 36.93
N LYS A 11 28.73 -1.00 37.94
CA LYS A 11 29.88 -0.51 38.71
C LYS A 11 30.26 -1.55 39.75
N LEU A 12 31.54 -1.84 39.88
CA LEU A 12 32.03 -2.70 40.95
C LEU A 12 31.97 -1.94 42.27
N GLY A 13 31.42 -2.58 43.31
CA GLY A 13 31.48 -2.09 44.68
C GLY A 13 32.90 -2.17 45.26
N GLU A 14 33.07 -1.59 46.45
CA GLU A 14 34.35 -1.60 47.18
C GLU A 14 34.81 -3.03 47.49
N GLY A 15 36.12 -3.31 47.39
CA GLY A 15 36.71 -4.64 47.60
C GLY A 15 36.47 -5.67 46.49
N ILE A 16 35.49 -5.47 45.59
CA ILE A 16 35.16 -6.45 44.54
C ILE A 16 36.28 -6.61 43.50
N LYS A 17 37.09 -5.57 43.29
CA LYS A 17 38.24 -5.64 42.37
C LYS A 17 39.28 -6.65 42.84
N GLU A 18 39.50 -6.76 44.14
CA GLU A 18 40.46 -7.70 44.74
C GLU A 18 39.97 -9.14 44.66
N LEU A 19 38.65 -9.34 44.60
CA LEU A 19 37.99 -10.64 44.43
C LEU A 19 37.93 -11.13 42.97
N GLY A 20 38.55 -10.43 42.02
CA GLY A 20 38.55 -10.80 40.60
C GLY A 20 37.40 -10.20 39.79
N GLY A 21 36.60 -9.31 40.39
CA GLY A 21 35.62 -8.49 39.68
C GLY A 21 34.32 -9.21 39.31
N LEU A 22 33.66 -8.74 38.24
CA LEU A 22 32.35 -9.28 37.82
C LEU A 22 32.52 -10.59 37.06
N GLN A 23 31.92 -11.67 37.57
CA GLN A 23 31.80 -12.95 36.88
C GLN A 23 30.51 -13.00 36.06
N ILE A 24 30.64 -13.23 34.76
CA ILE A 24 29.50 -13.46 33.87
C ILE A 24 29.34 -14.96 33.63
N ILE A 25 28.13 -15.46 33.87
CA ILE A 25 27.76 -16.84 33.59
C ILE A 25 26.70 -16.84 32.50
N GLY A 26 27.07 -17.31 31.31
CA GLY A 26 26.11 -17.66 30.27
C GLY A 26 25.62 -19.08 30.53
N THR A 27 24.33 -19.24 30.84
CA THR A 27 23.73 -20.56 31.05
C THR A 27 23.63 -21.37 29.75
N GLU A 28 23.52 -20.65 28.63
CA GLU A 28 23.40 -21.19 27.28
C GLU A 28 24.19 -20.32 26.29
N ARG A 29 24.28 -20.79 25.05
CA ARG A 29 24.82 -20.04 23.91
C ARG A 29 23.70 -19.58 23.00
N HIS A 30 23.64 -18.27 22.72
CA HIS A 30 22.66 -17.75 21.78
C HIS A 30 23.03 -18.15 20.34
N GLU A 31 22.04 -18.29 19.46
CA GLU A 31 22.26 -18.43 18.02
C GLU A 31 23.14 -17.34 17.40
N SER A 32 23.10 -16.12 17.94
CA SER A 32 23.93 -15.02 17.48
C SER A 32 25.08 -14.79 18.44
N ARG A 33 26.29 -14.90 17.90
CA ARG A 33 27.54 -14.63 18.61
C ARG A 33 27.58 -13.20 19.14
N ARG A 34 26.92 -12.27 18.46
CA ARG A 34 26.85 -10.86 18.89
C ARG A 34 26.20 -10.71 20.28
N ILE A 35 25.18 -11.50 20.60
CA ILE A 35 24.46 -11.41 21.89
C ILE A 35 25.32 -12.00 23.01
N ASP A 36 25.98 -13.13 22.76
CA ASP A 36 26.98 -13.69 23.67
C ASP A 36 28.11 -12.69 23.97
N LEU A 37 28.61 -12.00 22.94
CA LEU A 37 29.65 -10.98 23.09
C LEU A 37 29.15 -9.76 23.89
N GLN A 38 27.88 -9.41 23.79
CA GLN A 38 27.28 -8.35 24.61
C GLN A 38 27.19 -8.77 26.08
N LEU A 39 26.81 -10.02 26.35
CA LEU A 39 26.75 -10.55 27.72
C LEU A 39 28.16 -10.60 28.32
N ARG A 40 29.13 -11.11 27.55
CA ARG A 40 30.54 -11.11 27.95
C ARG A 40 31.08 -9.71 28.23
N GLY A 41 30.73 -8.72 27.40
CA GLY A 41 31.18 -7.33 27.55
C GLY A 41 30.56 -6.56 28.74
N ARG A 42 29.84 -7.25 29.62
CA ARG A 42 29.37 -6.69 30.89
C ARG A 42 30.44 -6.69 31.96
N SER A 43 31.35 -7.66 31.95
CA SER A 43 32.57 -7.64 32.77
C SER A 43 33.73 -7.00 32.00
N GLY A 44 34.83 -6.68 32.70
CA GLY A 44 36.02 -6.15 32.05
C GLY A 44 35.94 -4.70 31.57
N ARG A 45 34.97 -3.90 32.06
CA ARG A 45 34.78 -2.52 31.61
C ARG A 45 35.89 -1.62 32.13
N GLN A 46 36.44 -0.75 31.27
CA GLN A 46 37.49 0.21 31.62
C GLN A 46 38.74 -0.43 32.27
N GLY A 47 39.02 -1.70 31.95
CA GLY A 47 40.16 -2.42 32.53
C GLY A 47 39.90 -3.01 33.93
N ASP A 48 38.67 -2.92 34.44
CA ASP A 48 38.28 -3.63 35.66
C ASP A 48 38.48 -5.14 35.50
N PRO A 49 38.85 -5.86 36.58
CA PRO A 49 38.94 -7.32 36.54
C PRO A 49 37.55 -7.93 36.30
N GLY A 50 37.53 -9.09 35.67
CA GLY A 50 36.31 -9.83 35.43
C GLY A 50 36.55 -11.04 34.54
N ALA A 51 35.62 -11.99 34.60
CA ALA A 51 35.69 -13.20 33.81
C ALA A 51 34.31 -13.57 33.26
N SER A 52 34.30 -14.46 32.28
CA SER A 52 33.08 -14.95 31.65
C SER A 52 33.20 -16.44 31.36
N VAL A 53 32.23 -17.21 31.80
CA VAL A 53 32.11 -18.64 31.49
C VAL A 53 30.75 -18.86 30.84
N PHE A 54 30.71 -19.68 29.80
CA PHE A 54 29.49 -20.07 29.13
C PHE A 54 29.36 -21.58 29.20
N PHE A 55 28.19 -22.03 29.62
CA PHE A 55 27.78 -23.42 29.63
C PHE A 55 26.95 -23.70 28.37
N ILE A 56 26.97 -24.96 27.96
CA ILE A 56 26.18 -25.46 26.83
C ILE A 56 25.90 -26.93 27.10
N SER A 57 24.65 -27.35 26.90
CA SER A 57 24.26 -28.75 26.91
C SER A 57 24.18 -29.28 25.48
N LEU A 58 24.38 -30.60 25.31
CA LEU A 58 24.10 -31.27 24.04
C LEU A 58 22.60 -31.23 23.67
N GLU A 59 21.74 -31.02 24.66
CA GLU A 59 20.29 -30.92 24.51
C GLU A 59 19.83 -29.51 24.08
N ASP A 60 20.70 -28.50 24.15
CA ASP A 60 20.36 -27.13 23.78
C ASP A 60 20.01 -27.02 22.29
N ASP A 61 19.10 -26.11 21.94
CA ASP A 61 18.63 -25.92 20.57
C ASP A 61 19.77 -25.67 19.56
N LEU A 62 20.79 -24.91 19.98
CA LEU A 62 21.98 -24.66 19.16
C LEU A 62 22.73 -25.97 18.84
N MET A 63 22.81 -26.91 19.77
CA MET A 63 23.49 -28.18 19.58
C MET A 63 22.62 -29.19 18.83
N ARG A 64 21.31 -29.19 19.05
CA ARG A 64 20.33 -29.98 18.30
C ARG A 64 20.37 -29.68 16.80
N LEU A 65 20.52 -28.40 16.43
CA LEU A 65 20.64 -27.98 15.03
C LEU A 65 21.98 -28.41 14.39
N PHE A 66 23.00 -28.77 15.20
CA PHE A 66 24.36 -29.04 14.75
C PHE A 66 24.86 -30.42 15.20
N GLY A 67 24.15 -31.47 14.78
CA GLY A 67 24.66 -32.83 14.78
C GLY A 67 25.18 -33.29 16.15
N SER A 68 24.39 -33.02 17.19
CA SER A 68 24.64 -33.44 18.58
C SER A 68 25.07 -34.92 18.66
N GLU A 69 24.49 -35.80 17.84
CA GLU A 69 24.84 -37.22 17.74
C GLU A 69 26.30 -37.51 17.37
N ARG A 70 26.95 -36.67 16.56
CA ARG A 70 28.36 -36.87 16.22
C ARG A 70 29.26 -36.46 17.37
N ILE A 71 28.88 -35.42 18.10
CA ILE A 71 29.65 -34.91 19.24
C ILE A 71 29.48 -35.85 20.43
N ALA A 72 28.24 -36.29 20.71
CA ALA A 72 27.92 -37.29 21.72
C ALA A 72 28.73 -38.57 21.52
N ARG A 73 28.73 -39.16 20.32
CA ARG A 73 29.54 -40.36 20.01
C ARG A 73 31.04 -40.20 20.25
N VAL A 74 31.58 -39.00 20.06
CA VAL A 74 33.00 -38.72 20.33
C VAL A 74 33.24 -38.61 21.84
N MET A 75 32.29 -38.04 22.59
CA MET A 75 32.36 -37.92 24.05
C MET A 75 32.23 -39.30 24.72
N ASP A 76 31.30 -40.15 24.25
CA ASP A 76 31.14 -41.54 24.71
C ASP A 76 32.44 -42.34 24.49
N ARG A 77 33.07 -42.16 23.33
CA ARG A 77 34.34 -42.85 23.00
C ARG A 77 35.53 -42.35 23.81
N LEU A 78 35.49 -41.10 24.26
CA LEU A 78 36.51 -40.51 25.13
C LEU A 78 36.30 -40.91 26.61
N GLY A 79 35.21 -41.60 26.94
CA GLY A 79 34.94 -42.06 28.30
C GLY A 79 34.50 -40.94 29.24
N ALA A 80 33.86 -39.89 28.71
CA ALA A 80 33.30 -38.82 29.52
C ALA A 80 32.18 -39.35 30.44
N GLU A 81 32.27 -39.09 31.74
CA GLU A 81 31.23 -39.49 32.69
C GLU A 81 30.10 -38.45 32.76
N GLU A 82 28.90 -38.91 33.13
CA GLU A 82 27.72 -38.05 33.23
C GLU A 82 27.90 -37.02 34.36
N GLY A 83 27.90 -35.73 34.01
CA GLY A 83 28.16 -34.63 34.93
C GLY A 83 29.60 -34.09 34.89
N GLU A 84 30.50 -34.65 34.08
CA GLU A 84 31.87 -34.15 33.94
C GLU A 84 31.95 -32.88 33.07
N VAL A 85 32.63 -31.85 33.56
CA VAL A 85 32.79 -30.59 32.83
C VAL A 85 33.93 -30.71 31.82
N ILE A 86 33.56 -30.86 30.54
CA ILE A 86 34.55 -30.96 29.47
C ILE A 86 34.90 -29.57 28.94
N SER A 87 36.17 -29.19 29.13
CA SER A 87 36.70 -27.94 28.59
C SER A 87 37.71 -28.22 27.46
N HIS A 88 37.24 -28.12 26.23
CA HIS A 88 38.09 -28.35 25.06
C HIS A 88 37.94 -27.29 23.98
N ARG A 89 39.09 -26.81 23.47
CA ARG A 89 39.18 -25.77 22.44
C ARG A 89 38.45 -26.15 21.14
N TRP A 90 38.40 -27.45 20.80
CA TRP A 90 37.73 -27.93 19.59
C TRP A 90 36.20 -27.80 19.69
N ILE A 91 35.63 -28.03 20.88
CA ILE A 91 34.20 -27.85 21.16
C ILE A 91 33.84 -26.36 21.04
N THR A 92 34.63 -25.47 21.63
CA THR A 92 34.44 -24.02 21.47
C THR A 92 34.44 -23.60 20.00
N LYS A 93 35.40 -24.09 19.20
CA LYS A 93 35.45 -23.82 17.75
C LYS A 93 34.25 -24.41 17.00
N ALA A 94 33.73 -25.57 17.42
CA ALA A 94 32.55 -26.18 16.80
C ALA A 94 31.30 -25.32 17.05
N VAL A 95 31.10 -24.85 18.29
CA VAL A 95 29.99 -23.94 18.65
C VAL A 95 30.09 -22.63 17.87
N GLU A 96 31.28 -22.04 17.74
CA GLU A 96 31.45 -20.81 16.95
C GLU A 96 31.09 -21.01 15.46
N ARG A 97 31.44 -22.16 14.87
CA ARG A 97 31.05 -22.50 13.50
C ARG A 97 29.54 -22.69 13.37
N ALA A 98 28.91 -23.29 14.38
CA ALA A 98 27.48 -23.46 14.44
C ALA A 98 26.76 -22.10 14.42
N GLN A 99 27.13 -21.20 15.34
CA GLN A 99 26.61 -19.83 15.39
C GLN A 99 26.81 -19.10 14.06
N LYS A 100 28.01 -19.17 13.46
CA LYS A 100 28.27 -18.54 12.15
C LYS A 100 27.35 -19.08 11.05
N LYS A 101 27.05 -20.38 11.04
CA LYS A 101 26.15 -20.97 10.03
C LYS A 101 24.69 -20.54 10.27
N VAL A 102 24.24 -20.44 11.52
CA VAL A 102 22.90 -19.88 11.83
C VAL A 102 22.81 -18.42 11.41
N GLU A 103 23.83 -17.61 11.70
CA GLU A 103 23.89 -16.21 11.28
C GLU A 103 23.85 -16.07 9.75
N MET A 104 24.58 -16.92 9.02
CA MET A 104 24.54 -16.95 7.55
C MET A 104 23.16 -17.33 7.01
N ARG A 105 22.47 -18.28 7.65
CA ARG A 105 21.08 -18.65 7.29
C ARG A 105 20.12 -17.48 7.53
N ASN A 106 20.21 -16.82 8.68
CA ASN A 106 19.37 -15.66 8.98
C ASN A 106 19.69 -14.47 8.05
N PHE A 107 20.97 -14.28 7.71
CA PHE A 107 21.39 -13.29 6.72
C PHE A 107 20.81 -13.59 5.34
N SER A 108 20.83 -14.84 4.87
CA SER A 108 20.29 -15.18 3.55
C SER A 108 18.78 -14.97 3.47
N ILE A 109 18.03 -15.31 4.53
CA ILE A 109 16.59 -15.04 4.63
C ILE A 109 16.33 -13.53 4.55
N ARG A 110 17.05 -12.74 5.36
CA ARG A 110 16.90 -11.27 5.36
C ARG A 110 17.32 -10.63 4.05
N LYS A 111 18.37 -11.15 3.41
CA LYS A 111 18.80 -10.68 2.09
C LYS A 111 17.70 -10.91 1.06
N ARG A 112 17.06 -12.09 1.06
CA ARG A 112 15.91 -12.34 0.18
C ARG A 112 14.76 -11.38 0.46
N LEU A 113 14.39 -11.18 1.73
CA LEU A 113 13.33 -10.21 2.10
C LEU A 113 13.66 -8.79 1.60
N LEU A 114 14.90 -8.34 1.77
CA LEU A 114 15.36 -7.05 1.27
C LEU A 114 15.28 -6.97 -0.27
N GLU A 115 15.54 -8.07 -0.99
CA GLU A 115 15.43 -8.10 -2.44
C GLU A 115 13.98 -7.92 -2.92
N TYR A 116 12.97 -8.43 -2.20
CA TYR A 116 11.56 -8.12 -2.46
C TYR A 116 11.25 -6.65 -2.17
N ASP A 117 11.69 -6.15 -1.02
CA ASP A 117 11.43 -4.77 -0.59
C ASP A 117 12.08 -3.76 -1.54
N ASN A 118 13.23 -4.08 -2.14
CA ASN A 118 13.91 -3.23 -3.11
C ASN A 118 13.05 -2.98 -4.36
N VAL A 119 12.29 -3.98 -4.82
CA VAL A 119 11.34 -3.82 -5.96
C VAL A 119 10.28 -2.79 -5.60
N MET A 120 9.67 -2.94 -4.42
CA MET A 120 8.66 -2.00 -3.93
C MET A 120 9.23 -0.60 -3.70
N ASN A 121 10.49 -0.49 -3.26
CA ASN A 121 11.13 0.79 -3.05
C ASN A 121 11.37 1.54 -4.38
N GLN A 122 11.82 0.84 -5.42
CA GLN A 122 12.00 1.44 -6.75
C GLN A 122 10.68 1.98 -7.31
N GLN A 123 9.60 1.20 -7.22
CA GLN A 123 8.26 1.63 -7.64
C GLN A 123 7.78 2.84 -6.81
N ARG A 124 7.98 2.79 -5.48
CA ARG A 124 7.62 3.89 -4.57
C ARG A 124 8.33 5.18 -4.94
N GLU A 125 9.62 5.15 -5.26
CA GLU A 125 10.39 6.34 -5.64
C GLU A 125 9.78 7.02 -6.87
N ILE A 126 9.39 6.25 -7.89
CA ILE A 126 8.75 6.77 -9.10
C ILE A 126 7.39 7.41 -8.77
N ILE A 127 6.53 6.69 -8.05
CA ILE A 127 5.19 7.18 -7.68
C ILE A 127 5.27 8.42 -6.80
N TYR A 128 6.15 8.43 -5.81
CA TYR A 128 6.31 9.55 -4.89
C TYR A 128 6.95 10.75 -5.58
N SER A 129 7.82 10.53 -6.57
CA SER A 129 8.34 11.59 -7.42
C SER A 129 7.22 12.23 -8.24
N ARG A 130 6.41 11.44 -8.97
CA ARG A 130 5.23 11.93 -9.72
C ARG A 130 4.25 12.69 -8.81
N ARG A 131 3.91 12.10 -7.66
CA ARG A 131 3.03 12.72 -6.65
C ARG A 131 3.59 14.04 -6.12
N ARG A 132 4.90 14.12 -5.86
CA ARG A 132 5.56 15.33 -5.38
C ARG A 132 5.54 16.43 -6.44
N ARG A 133 5.77 16.11 -7.71
CA ARG A 133 5.65 17.07 -8.83
C ARG A 133 4.24 17.67 -8.87
N ALA A 134 3.21 16.84 -8.78
CA ALA A 134 1.81 17.31 -8.74
C ALA A 134 1.46 18.19 -7.52
N LEU A 135 2.12 17.97 -6.36
CA LEU A 135 1.92 18.79 -5.16
C LEU A 135 2.65 20.13 -5.22
N MET A 136 3.91 20.11 -5.65
CA MET A 136 4.84 21.23 -5.49
C MET A 136 4.94 22.13 -6.72
N ASN A 137 4.63 21.63 -7.93
CA ASN A 137 4.72 22.45 -9.12
C ASN A 137 3.68 23.57 -9.10
N GLU A 138 4.15 24.78 -9.38
CA GLU A 138 3.31 25.97 -9.56
C GLU A 138 2.51 25.86 -10.87
N ASN A 139 3.10 25.26 -11.91
CA ASN A 139 2.46 25.04 -13.20
C ASN A 139 2.08 23.56 -13.42
N ILE A 140 0.93 23.16 -12.87
CA ILE A 140 0.40 21.79 -13.02
C ILE A 140 -0.10 21.48 -14.45
N LYS A 141 -0.26 22.50 -15.32
CA LYS A 141 -0.62 22.30 -16.74
C LYS A 141 0.41 21.44 -17.44
N THR A 142 1.68 21.79 -17.28
CA THR A 142 2.77 21.12 -17.99
C THR A 142 2.78 19.63 -17.66
N GLU A 143 2.69 19.29 -16.37
CA GLU A 143 2.58 17.91 -15.91
C GLU A 143 1.34 17.19 -16.44
N PHE A 144 0.19 17.87 -16.54
CA PHE A 144 -1.00 17.26 -17.12
C PHE A 144 -0.85 17.04 -18.64
N LEU A 145 -0.22 17.96 -19.36
CA LEU A 145 0.09 17.78 -20.78
C LEU A 145 1.09 16.64 -21.01
N GLU A 146 2.09 16.46 -20.14
CA GLU A 146 2.96 15.28 -20.17
C GLU A 146 2.16 13.98 -19.97
N ILE A 147 1.18 13.97 -19.06
CA ILE A 147 0.28 12.81 -18.86
C ILE A 147 -0.60 12.59 -20.09
N MET A 148 -1.08 13.65 -20.75
CA MET A 148 -1.82 13.53 -22.01
C MET A 148 -0.95 12.93 -23.11
N ASP A 149 0.33 13.27 -23.15
CA ASP A 149 1.27 12.69 -24.11
C ASP A 149 1.49 11.20 -23.85
N GLU A 150 1.69 10.81 -22.58
CA GLU A 150 1.73 9.40 -22.18
C GLU A 150 0.44 8.66 -22.58
N PHE A 151 -0.72 9.33 -22.46
CA PHE A 151 -2.01 8.77 -22.87
C PHE A 151 -2.10 8.58 -24.40
N ILE A 152 -1.57 9.51 -25.20
CA ILE A 152 -1.55 9.39 -26.66
C ILE A 152 -0.68 8.21 -27.09
N GLU A 153 0.48 8.04 -26.47
CA GLU A 153 1.36 6.88 -26.75
C GLU A 153 0.66 5.56 -26.38
N LEU A 154 -0.09 5.53 -25.27
CA LEU A 154 -0.91 4.37 -24.91
C LEU A 154 -1.99 4.06 -25.96
N LEU A 155 -2.64 5.08 -26.52
CA LEU A 155 -3.62 4.90 -27.61
C LEU A 155 -2.95 4.41 -28.89
N TYR A 156 -1.80 4.96 -29.21
CA TYR A 156 -1.00 4.56 -30.36
C TYR A 156 -0.63 3.08 -30.25
N ASP A 157 -0.03 2.64 -29.15
CA ASP A 157 0.38 1.25 -28.96
C ASP A 157 -0.81 0.27 -28.92
N LYS A 158 -1.99 0.73 -28.48
CA LYS A 158 -3.18 -0.11 -28.35
C LYS A 158 -3.97 -0.27 -29.64
N PHE A 159 -4.12 0.80 -30.41
CA PHE A 159 -5.00 0.83 -31.60
C PHE A 159 -4.24 0.84 -32.92
N THR A 160 -2.92 0.98 -32.88
CA THR A 160 -2.04 0.84 -34.05
C THR A 160 -1.00 -0.26 -33.79
N ASN A 161 -0.46 -0.81 -34.87
CA ASN A 161 0.68 -1.71 -34.81
C ASN A 161 1.71 -1.26 -35.85
N LYS A 162 2.98 -1.21 -35.46
CA LYS A 162 4.10 -0.80 -36.33
C LYS A 162 4.22 -1.62 -37.62
N GLN A 163 3.59 -2.80 -37.66
CA GLN A 163 3.61 -3.71 -38.81
C GLN A 163 2.36 -3.62 -39.70
N GLN A 164 1.32 -2.91 -39.26
CA GLN A 164 0.04 -2.80 -39.96
C GLN A 164 -0.03 -1.53 -40.80
N HIS A 165 -0.70 -1.61 -41.95
CA HIS A 165 -0.99 -0.42 -42.75
C HIS A 165 -2.05 0.45 -42.05
N PRO A 166 -2.11 1.77 -42.31
CA PRO A 166 -3.10 2.67 -41.71
C PRO A 166 -4.56 2.25 -41.89
N GLU A 167 -4.86 1.49 -42.94
CA GLU A 167 -6.18 0.93 -43.22
C GLU A 167 -6.57 -0.22 -42.28
N ASP A 168 -5.59 -0.87 -41.64
CA ASP A 168 -5.78 -1.99 -40.71
C ASP A 168 -5.84 -1.54 -39.24
N TRP A 169 -5.74 -0.23 -38.96
CA TRP A 169 -5.84 0.29 -37.59
C TRP A 169 -7.25 0.15 -37.02
N ASP A 170 -7.35 -0.13 -35.73
CA ASP A 170 -8.62 -0.23 -35.02
C ASP A 170 -9.17 1.17 -34.68
N LEU A 171 -9.58 1.91 -35.71
CA LEU A 171 -10.15 3.25 -35.59
C LEU A 171 -11.54 3.23 -34.94
N ASP A 172 -12.26 2.11 -35.06
CA ASP A 172 -13.55 1.88 -34.42
C ASP A 172 -13.37 1.81 -32.90
N GLY A 173 -12.46 0.96 -32.44
CA GLY A 173 -12.09 0.86 -31.03
C GLY A 173 -11.51 2.16 -30.48
N LEU A 174 -10.69 2.88 -31.26
CA LEU A 174 -10.18 4.19 -30.88
C LEU A 174 -11.31 5.20 -30.65
N GLN A 175 -12.29 5.27 -31.57
CA GLN A 175 -13.42 6.18 -31.43
C GLN A 175 -14.26 5.84 -30.20
N GLU A 176 -14.60 4.58 -29.98
CA GLU A 176 -15.36 4.15 -28.80
C GLU A 176 -14.61 4.48 -27.50
N PHE A 177 -13.29 4.29 -27.49
CA PHE A 177 -12.46 4.56 -26.32
C PHE A 177 -12.36 6.05 -26.02
N LEU A 178 -12.09 6.89 -27.03
CA LEU A 178 -12.05 8.35 -26.88
C LEU A 178 -13.41 8.95 -26.50
N LEU A 179 -14.50 8.40 -27.05
CA LEU A 179 -15.85 8.82 -26.67
C LEU A 179 -16.13 8.49 -25.21
N ARG A 180 -15.76 7.28 -24.77
CA ARG A 180 -15.94 6.86 -23.38
C ARG A 180 -15.11 7.74 -22.43
N ILE A 181 -13.82 7.91 -22.70
CA ILE A 181 -12.90 8.55 -21.74
C ILE A 181 -12.96 10.08 -21.82
N CYS A 182 -12.84 10.63 -23.02
CA CYS A 182 -12.71 12.07 -23.23
C CYS A 182 -14.02 12.73 -23.68
N GLY A 183 -15.05 11.96 -24.05
CA GLY A 183 -16.27 12.48 -24.65
C GLY A 183 -16.03 13.09 -26.04
N ILE A 184 -15.01 12.60 -26.76
CA ILE A 184 -14.60 13.14 -28.06
C ILE A 184 -15.08 12.19 -29.17
N GLN A 185 -15.67 12.76 -30.21
CA GLN A 185 -15.93 12.06 -31.47
C GLN A 185 -14.84 12.44 -32.47
N ILE A 186 -14.21 11.44 -33.06
CA ILE A 186 -13.22 11.63 -34.12
C ILE A 186 -13.82 11.32 -35.48
N ASN A 187 -13.40 12.06 -36.51
CA ASN A 187 -13.68 11.70 -37.89
C ASN A 187 -12.65 10.67 -38.36
N LYS A 188 -13.07 9.44 -38.67
CA LYS A 188 -12.14 8.37 -39.09
C LYS A 188 -11.45 8.68 -40.41
N GLU A 189 -12.12 9.41 -41.30
CA GLU A 189 -11.58 9.81 -42.60
C GLU A 189 -10.29 10.61 -42.47
N ASP A 190 -10.18 11.41 -41.40
CA ASP A 190 -8.98 12.18 -41.12
C ASP A 190 -7.78 11.25 -40.90
N PHE A 191 -7.97 10.05 -40.34
CA PHE A 191 -6.91 9.12 -39.96
C PHE A 191 -6.46 8.19 -41.08
N TYR A 192 -7.31 7.88 -42.06
CA TYR A 192 -6.93 7.05 -43.21
C TYR A 192 -5.90 7.72 -44.14
N SER A 193 -5.86 9.05 -44.14
CA SER A 193 -4.97 9.83 -45.02
C SER A 193 -3.57 10.09 -44.46
N ILE A 194 -3.33 9.71 -43.20
CA ILE A 194 -2.12 10.08 -42.46
C ILE A 194 -1.15 8.91 -42.35
N ARG A 195 0.15 9.22 -42.25
CA ARG A 195 1.18 8.22 -41.97
C ARG A 195 1.24 7.90 -40.47
N LEU A 196 1.81 6.74 -40.15
CA LEU A 196 1.95 6.21 -38.78
C LEU A 196 2.68 7.18 -37.84
N ASP A 197 3.68 7.90 -38.33
CA ASP A 197 4.45 8.92 -37.60
C ASP A 197 3.63 10.19 -37.28
N GLN A 198 2.53 10.42 -38.00
CA GLN A 198 1.68 11.59 -37.86
C GLN A 198 0.43 11.31 -37.00
N PHE A 199 0.21 10.06 -36.60
CA PHE A 199 -0.95 9.65 -35.80
C PHE A 199 -0.95 10.33 -34.43
N SER A 200 0.18 10.26 -33.70
CA SER A 200 0.31 10.89 -32.38
C SER A 200 0.13 12.41 -32.46
N ASP A 201 0.67 13.06 -33.48
CA ASP A 201 0.52 14.50 -33.69
C ASP A 201 -0.93 14.91 -33.97
N LYS A 202 -1.66 14.12 -34.76
CA LYS A 202 -3.08 14.36 -35.02
C LYS A 202 -3.91 14.20 -33.74
N LEU A 203 -3.71 13.12 -32.98
CA LEU A 203 -4.42 12.93 -31.71
C LEU A 203 -4.10 14.03 -30.70
N ARG A 204 -2.83 14.44 -30.62
CA ARG A 204 -2.37 15.56 -29.80
C ARG A 204 -3.12 16.85 -30.13
N SER A 205 -3.29 17.16 -31.42
CA SER A 205 -4.03 18.35 -31.84
C SER A 205 -5.50 18.32 -31.39
N ILE A 206 -6.18 17.20 -31.56
CA ILE A 206 -7.59 17.01 -31.19
C ILE A 206 -7.78 17.12 -29.66
N LEU A 207 -6.90 16.45 -28.91
CA LEU A 207 -6.98 16.46 -27.44
C LEU A 207 -6.65 17.84 -26.87
N ASN A 208 -5.68 18.54 -27.44
CA ASN A 208 -5.33 19.90 -27.02
C ASN A 208 -6.46 20.89 -27.29
N GLU A 209 -7.10 20.84 -28.47
CA GLU A 209 -8.25 21.69 -28.78
C GLU A 209 -9.40 21.45 -27.78
N ARG A 210 -9.67 20.19 -27.46
CA ARG A 210 -10.68 19.84 -26.46
C ARG A 210 -10.29 20.33 -25.07
N TYR A 211 -9.03 20.18 -24.69
CA TYR A 211 -8.51 20.65 -23.41
C TYR A 211 -8.63 22.18 -23.29
N GLU A 212 -8.24 22.94 -24.32
CA GLU A 212 -8.32 24.40 -24.34
C GLU A 212 -9.76 24.89 -24.22
N THR A 213 -10.69 24.25 -24.93
CA THR A 213 -12.13 24.53 -24.80
C THR A 213 -12.60 24.36 -23.35
N ARG A 214 -12.14 23.31 -22.66
CA ARG A 214 -12.48 23.08 -21.26
C ARG A 214 -11.83 24.10 -20.32
N GLU A 215 -10.59 24.49 -20.58
CA GLU A 215 -9.89 25.52 -19.80
C GLU A 215 -10.64 26.87 -19.88
N GLN A 216 -11.22 27.20 -21.04
CA GLN A 216 -12.07 28.38 -21.20
C GLN A 216 -13.37 28.29 -20.39
N VAL A 217 -14.03 27.12 -20.36
CA VAL A 217 -15.27 26.91 -19.59
C VAL A 217 -15.03 27.00 -18.08
N TRP A 218 -13.95 26.40 -17.58
CA TRP A 218 -13.68 26.33 -16.14
C TRP A 218 -12.96 27.54 -15.56
N THR A 219 -12.33 28.36 -16.42
CA THR A 219 -11.25 29.32 -16.12
C THR A 219 -9.92 28.63 -15.77
N PRO A 220 -8.76 29.26 -16.08
CA PRO A 220 -7.46 28.65 -15.84
C PRO A 220 -7.22 28.26 -14.38
N GLU A 221 -7.63 29.07 -13.40
CA GLU A 221 -7.36 28.79 -11.97
C GLU A 221 -8.08 27.52 -11.48
N ASN A 222 -9.36 27.35 -11.83
CA ASN A 222 -10.10 26.14 -11.46
C ASN A 222 -9.61 24.92 -12.24
N MET A 223 -9.21 25.09 -13.49
CA MET A 223 -8.64 24.00 -14.29
C MET A 223 -7.39 23.43 -13.62
N ARG A 224 -6.47 24.30 -13.13
CA ARG A 224 -5.29 23.87 -12.36
C ARG A 224 -5.65 23.09 -11.10
N ARG A 225 -6.72 23.50 -10.40
CA ARG A 225 -7.20 22.78 -9.21
C ARG A 225 -7.73 21.39 -9.58
N ILE A 226 -8.49 21.28 -10.67
CA ILE A 226 -9.03 20.01 -11.15
C ILE A 226 -7.91 19.08 -11.58
N GLU A 227 -6.93 19.55 -12.36
CA GLU A 227 -5.76 18.78 -12.77
C GLU A 227 -5.01 18.20 -11.56
N ARG A 228 -4.75 19.05 -10.56
CA ARG A 228 -4.09 18.64 -9.33
C ARG A 228 -4.89 17.57 -8.58
N ILE A 229 -6.20 17.76 -8.44
CA ILE A 229 -7.08 16.80 -7.77
C ILE A 229 -7.10 15.47 -8.55
N ALA A 230 -7.24 15.53 -9.87
CA ALA A 230 -7.25 14.36 -10.74
C ALA A 230 -5.98 13.53 -10.54
N ILE A 231 -4.81 14.14 -10.69
CA ILE A 231 -3.53 13.45 -10.58
C ILE A 231 -3.33 12.87 -9.18
N LEU A 232 -3.53 13.67 -8.13
CA LEU A 232 -3.27 13.23 -6.76
C LEU A 232 -4.24 12.15 -6.29
N LYS A 233 -5.54 12.32 -6.57
CA LYS A 233 -6.55 11.34 -6.16
C LYS A 233 -6.33 10.01 -6.88
N THR A 234 -6.10 10.04 -8.19
CA THR A 234 -5.87 8.84 -8.98
C THR A 234 -4.59 8.13 -8.54
N ILE A 235 -3.48 8.85 -8.35
CA ILE A 235 -2.23 8.25 -7.83
C ILE A 235 -2.47 7.60 -6.47
N ASP A 236 -3.10 8.31 -5.52
CA ASP A 236 -3.28 7.81 -4.17
C ASP A 236 -4.21 6.58 -4.12
N GLU A 237 -5.29 6.57 -4.88
CA GLU A 237 -6.21 5.43 -4.96
C GLU A 237 -5.55 4.22 -5.63
N ARG A 238 -4.92 4.41 -6.78
CA ARG A 238 -4.32 3.31 -7.55
C ARG A 238 -3.07 2.75 -6.90
N TRP A 239 -2.24 3.59 -6.29
CA TRP A 239 -1.07 3.12 -5.55
C TRP A 239 -1.46 2.27 -4.33
N LYS A 240 -2.49 2.67 -3.56
CA LYS A 240 -2.98 1.85 -2.44
C LYS A 240 -3.46 0.49 -2.91
N GLU A 241 -4.16 0.43 -4.04
CA GLU A 241 -4.64 -0.84 -4.59
C GLU A 241 -3.47 -1.70 -5.05
N HIS A 242 -2.52 -1.13 -5.81
CA HIS A 242 -1.30 -1.83 -6.21
C HIS A 242 -0.51 -2.39 -5.02
N LEU A 243 -0.40 -1.63 -3.91
CA LEU A 243 0.26 -2.13 -2.70
C LEU A 243 -0.43 -3.38 -2.12
N ARG A 244 -1.76 -3.48 -2.21
CA ARG A 244 -2.51 -4.67 -1.79
C ARG A 244 -2.28 -5.82 -2.75
N GLU A 245 -2.43 -5.56 -4.05
CA GLU A 245 -2.20 -6.56 -5.11
C GLU A 245 -0.78 -7.15 -5.00
N MET A 246 0.24 -6.31 -4.74
CA MET A 246 1.63 -6.75 -4.56
C MET A 246 1.87 -7.57 -3.28
N GLU A 247 1.13 -7.29 -2.19
CA GLU A 247 1.22 -8.06 -0.95
C GLU A 247 0.59 -9.45 -1.15
N GLU A 248 -0.63 -9.51 -1.71
CA GLU A 248 -1.31 -10.76 -2.05
C GLU A 248 -0.47 -11.60 -3.02
N PHE A 249 0.13 -10.95 -4.03
CA PHE A 249 1.02 -11.61 -4.97
C PHE A 249 2.26 -12.18 -4.28
N LYS A 250 2.88 -11.44 -3.35
CA LYS A 250 4.04 -11.89 -2.57
C LYS A 250 3.72 -13.12 -1.71
N GLU A 251 2.53 -13.17 -1.10
CA GLU A 251 2.09 -14.35 -0.34
C GLU A 251 1.89 -15.57 -1.25
N GLY A 252 1.28 -15.39 -2.41
CA GLY A 252 1.00 -16.46 -3.37
C GLY A 252 2.22 -17.00 -4.13
N ILE A 253 3.28 -16.20 -4.29
CA ILE A 253 4.39 -16.54 -5.20
C ILE A 253 5.23 -17.74 -4.75
N HIS A 254 5.20 -18.06 -3.46
CA HIS A 254 5.89 -19.24 -2.94
C HIS A 254 5.33 -20.55 -3.53
N LEU A 255 4.08 -20.56 -4.00
CA LEU A 255 3.50 -21.70 -4.72
C LEU A 255 4.11 -21.89 -6.12
N ARG A 256 4.63 -20.84 -6.76
CA ARG A 256 5.33 -20.97 -8.05
C ARG A 256 6.68 -21.70 -7.92
N GLY A 257 7.24 -21.75 -6.71
CA GLY A 257 8.45 -22.53 -6.41
C GLY A 257 8.30 -24.03 -6.67
N TYR A 258 7.07 -24.57 -6.66
CA TYR A 258 6.80 -25.96 -7.04
C TYR A 258 7.08 -26.24 -8.52
N GLY A 259 7.03 -25.21 -9.38
CA GLY A 259 7.35 -25.30 -10.81
C GLY A 259 8.83 -25.15 -11.14
N GLN A 260 9.74 -25.26 -10.15
CA GLN A 260 11.20 -25.07 -10.30
C GLN A 260 11.63 -23.69 -10.81
N LYS A 261 10.74 -22.70 -10.81
CA LYS A 261 11.08 -21.31 -11.10
C LYS A 261 11.53 -20.60 -9.82
N ASP A 262 12.47 -19.64 -9.94
CA ASP A 262 12.85 -18.82 -8.79
C ASP A 262 11.73 -17.80 -8.48
N PRO A 263 11.09 -17.87 -7.29
CA PRO A 263 10.00 -16.96 -6.94
C PRO A 263 10.42 -15.48 -6.97
N LEU A 264 11.68 -15.17 -6.68
CA LEU A 264 12.14 -13.77 -6.66
C LEU A 264 12.21 -13.19 -8.09
N ILE A 265 12.58 -14.00 -9.08
CA ILE A 265 12.64 -13.56 -10.47
C ILE A 265 11.22 -13.32 -10.99
N GLU A 266 10.33 -14.28 -10.75
CA GLU A 266 8.91 -14.13 -11.12
C GLU A 266 8.27 -12.91 -10.43
N TYR A 267 8.63 -12.63 -9.17
CA TYR A 267 8.15 -11.45 -8.46
C TYR A 267 8.56 -10.15 -9.15
N LYS A 268 9.82 -10.08 -9.60
CA LYS A 268 10.36 -8.91 -10.27
C LYS A 268 9.72 -8.68 -11.63
N THR A 269 9.57 -9.75 -12.42
CA THR A 269 9.00 -9.65 -13.77
C THR A 269 7.52 -9.30 -13.70
N GLU A 270 6.71 -10.09 -12.99
CA GLU A 270 5.27 -9.87 -12.96
C GLU A 270 4.91 -8.62 -12.13
N GLY A 271 5.67 -8.34 -11.07
CA GLY A 271 5.52 -7.09 -10.31
C GLY A 271 5.91 -5.85 -11.12
N PHE A 272 6.81 -5.96 -12.10
CA PHE A 272 7.09 -4.88 -13.05
C PHE A 272 5.92 -4.71 -14.04
N ASP A 273 5.37 -5.80 -14.57
CA ASP A 273 4.23 -5.75 -15.49
C ASP A 273 3.00 -5.14 -14.80
N MET A 274 2.70 -5.54 -13.56
CA MET A 274 1.64 -4.94 -12.73
C MET A 274 1.89 -3.44 -12.52
N PHE A 275 3.15 -3.04 -12.31
CA PHE A 275 3.51 -1.63 -12.13
C PHE A 275 3.36 -0.81 -13.43
N MET A 276 3.70 -1.37 -14.59
CA MET A 276 3.44 -0.70 -15.86
C MET A 276 1.94 -0.52 -16.09
N GLN A 277 1.13 -1.55 -15.82
CA GLN A 277 -0.33 -1.45 -15.88
C GLN A 277 -0.87 -0.40 -14.90
N LEU A 278 -0.28 -0.29 -13.70
CA LEU A 278 -0.63 0.77 -12.75
C LEU A 278 -0.39 2.16 -13.35
N LEU A 279 0.76 2.39 -14.00
CA LEU A 279 1.07 3.67 -14.62
C LEU A 279 0.06 4.00 -15.74
N ASP A 280 -0.25 3.02 -16.60
CA ASP A 280 -1.24 3.20 -17.67
C ASP A 280 -2.64 3.52 -17.13
N ARG A 281 -3.04 2.84 -16.04
CA ARG A 281 -4.31 3.12 -15.33
C ARG A 281 -4.32 4.52 -14.74
N ILE A 282 -3.23 4.94 -14.07
CA ILE A 282 -3.11 6.29 -13.50
C ILE A 282 -3.26 7.34 -14.60
N THR A 283 -2.55 7.16 -15.73
CA THR A 283 -2.60 8.08 -16.87
C THR A 283 -4.01 8.16 -17.45
N THR A 284 -4.60 7.00 -17.74
CA THR A 284 -5.95 6.89 -18.33
C THR A 284 -7.01 7.55 -17.43
N GLU A 285 -6.98 7.28 -16.13
CA GLU A 285 -7.99 7.80 -15.19
C GLU A 285 -7.78 9.26 -14.83
N ALA A 286 -6.54 9.73 -14.79
CA ALA A 286 -6.26 11.16 -14.62
C ALA A 286 -6.83 11.97 -15.80
N VAL A 287 -6.63 11.49 -17.03
CA VAL A 287 -7.23 12.07 -18.24
C VAL A 287 -8.75 11.98 -18.15
N GLU A 288 -9.32 10.80 -17.89
CA GLU A 288 -10.77 10.61 -17.76
C GLU A 288 -11.39 11.61 -16.78
N PHE A 289 -10.79 11.76 -15.60
CA PHE A 289 -11.29 12.66 -14.56
C PHE A 289 -11.34 14.11 -15.04
N VAL A 290 -10.27 14.59 -15.69
CA VAL A 290 -10.20 15.97 -16.17
C VAL A 290 -11.18 16.21 -17.32
N PHE A 291 -11.36 15.26 -18.24
CA PHE A 291 -12.27 15.43 -19.38
C PHE A 291 -13.75 15.20 -19.02
N ARG A 292 -14.06 14.37 -18.01
CA ARG A 292 -15.44 14.14 -17.54
C ARG A 292 -15.92 15.08 -16.44
N ALA A 293 -15.04 15.88 -15.84
CA ALA A 293 -15.47 16.85 -14.83
C ALA A 293 -16.51 17.82 -15.42
N GLU A 294 -17.70 17.93 -14.82
CA GLU A 294 -18.71 18.91 -15.24
C GLU A 294 -18.69 20.14 -14.30
N PRO A 295 -18.78 21.37 -14.84
CA PRO A 295 -18.83 22.58 -14.01
C PRO A 295 -20.04 22.56 -13.08
N VAL A 296 -19.82 22.95 -11.82
CA VAL A 296 -20.85 22.93 -10.76
C VAL A 296 -22.10 23.74 -11.16
N GLN A 297 -21.95 24.78 -11.98
CA GLN A 297 -23.08 25.56 -12.51
C GLN A 297 -24.00 24.74 -13.42
N GLU A 298 -23.48 23.77 -14.18
CA GLU A 298 -24.29 22.84 -14.97
C GLU A 298 -24.94 21.77 -14.09
N MET A 299 -24.28 21.30 -13.02
CA MET A 299 -24.92 20.39 -12.06
C MET A 299 -26.13 21.01 -11.38
N GLU A 300 -26.04 22.28 -10.96
CA GLU A 300 -27.18 22.98 -10.35
C GLU A 300 -28.30 23.19 -11.39
N GLN A 301 -27.98 23.58 -12.62
CA GLN A 301 -28.95 23.68 -13.71
C GLN A 301 -29.58 22.34 -14.12
N GLN A 302 -28.82 21.24 -14.13
CA GLN A 302 -29.31 19.89 -14.40
C GLN A 302 -30.21 19.39 -13.26
N MET A 303 -29.85 19.65 -12.00
CA MET A 303 -30.70 19.36 -10.84
C MET A 303 -32.00 20.16 -10.91
N ILE A 304 -31.94 21.45 -11.26
CA ILE A 304 -33.13 22.30 -11.48
C ILE A 304 -33.98 21.78 -12.65
N LYS A 305 -33.38 21.36 -13.77
CA LYS A 305 -34.10 20.77 -14.92
C LYS A 305 -34.76 19.44 -14.55
N ARG A 306 -34.08 18.54 -13.84
CA ARG A 306 -34.65 17.27 -13.34
C ARG A 306 -35.79 17.53 -12.35
N ALA A 307 -35.62 18.47 -11.41
CA ALA A 307 -36.66 18.86 -10.46
C ALA A 307 -37.89 19.49 -11.16
N ARG A 308 -37.69 20.23 -12.26
CA ARG A 308 -38.78 20.77 -13.09
C ARG A 308 -39.50 19.68 -13.90
N ALA A 309 -38.78 18.72 -14.46
CA ALA A 309 -39.35 17.60 -15.21
C ALA A 309 -40.20 16.66 -14.32
N LEU A 310 -39.81 16.49 -13.05
CA LEU A 310 -40.61 15.75 -12.05
C LEU A 310 -41.92 16.46 -11.70
N LYS A 311 -41.98 17.80 -11.75
CA LYS A 311 -43.22 18.57 -11.50
C LYS A 311 -44.21 18.50 -12.65
N THR A 312 -43.76 18.32 -13.90
CA THR A 312 -44.66 18.27 -15.07
C THR A 312 -45.44 16.96 -15.21
N VAL A 313 -45.05 15.89 -14.51
CA VAL A 313 -45.76 14.59 -14.55
C VAL A 313 -47.00 14.58 -13.65
N HIS A 314 -47.04 15.42 -12.60
CA HIS A 314 -48.20 15.52 -11.71
C HIS A 314 -49.32 16.44 -12.23
N ALA A 315 -49.07 17.25 -13.27
CA ALA A 315 -50.06 18.19 -13.80
C ALA A 315 -51.05 17.57 -14.80
N SER A 316 -50.83 16.32 -15.24
CA SER A 316 -51.66 15.63 -16.24
C SER A 316 -52.46 14.45 -15.68
N SER A 317 -52.64 14.35 -14.36
CA SER A 317 -53.40 13.28 -13.70
C SER A 317 -54.74 13.75 -13.10
N GLU A 318 -55.23 14.94 -13.45
CA GLU A 318 -56.56 15.41 -13.08
C GLU A 318 -57.46 15.37 -14.32
N GLY A 319 -58.00 14.19 -14.65
CA GLY A 319 -59.06 14.11 -15.65
C GLY A 319 -59.13 12.82 -16.44
N MET A 320 -59.36 11.67 -15.79
CA MET A 320 -60.17 10.59 -16.37
C MET A 320 -60.88 9.85 -15.24
N GLY A 321 -62.20 9.99 -15.20
CA GLY A 321 -63.06 9.24 -14.30
C GLY A 321 -63.22 7.78 -14.74
N TYR A 322 -63.43 6.90 -13.75
CA TYR A 322 -64.09 5.62 -13.96
C TYR A 322 -64.89 5.26 -12.70
N SER A 323 -66.20 5.16 -12.88
CA SER A 323 -67.18 4.60 -11.95
C SER A 323 -67.26 3.09 -12.14
N GLY A 324 -67.30 2.32 -11.04
CA GLY A 324 -67.61 0.89 -11.13
C GLY A 324 -67.23 0.05 -9.89
N GLY A 325 -68.22 -0.16 -9.02
CA GLY A 325 -68.57 -1.47 -8.41
C GLY A 325 -67.58 -2.23 -7.50
N GLY A 326 -68.03 -2.47 -6.27
CA GLY A 326 -67.94 -3.81 -5.66
C GLY A 326 -66.83 -4.09 -4.65
N GLU A 327 -67.24 -4.11 -3.38
CA GLU A 327 -66.85 -5.08 -2.34
C GLU A 327 -65.39 -5.28 -1.92
N GLN A 328 -65.15 -4.79 -0.69
CA GLN A 328 -64.55 -5.45 0.49
C GLN A 328 -63.41 -4.65 1.11
N ALA A 329 -63.80 -3.96 2.18
CA ALA A 329 -62.93 -3.31 3.13
C ALA A 329 -62.18 -4.38 3.95
N GLN A 330 -60.85 -4.39 3.84
CA GLN A 330 -59.96 -4.83 4.90
C GLN A 330 -59.08 -3.64 5.30
N GLU A 331 -59.32 -3.14 6.50
CA GLU A 331 -58.53 -2.09 7.14
C GLU A 331 -57.10 -2.57 7.39
N GLN A 332 -56.14 -1.99 6.68
CA GLN A 332 -54.78 -1.79 7.19
C GLN A 332 -54.43 -0.31 7.07
N LYS A 333 -54.61 0.42 8.18
CA LYS A 333 -54.09 1.77 8.34
C LYS A 333 -52.57 1.72 8.40
N ALA A 334 -51.92 1.88 7.25
CA ALA A 334 -50.54 2.36 7.19
C ALA A 334 -50.56 3.86 7.49
N ALA A 335 -50.16 4.21 8.71
CA ALA A 335 -50.04 5.59 9.17
C ALA A 335 -49.08 6.38 8.28
N SER A 336 -49.46 7.61 7.93
CA SER A 336 -48.61 8.55 7.22
C SER A 336 -47.35 8.83 8.03
N HIS A 337 -46.17 8.55 7.48
CA HIS A 337 -44.93 9.00 8.07
C HIS A 337 -44.78 10.51 7.84
N THR A 338 -45.20 11.31 8.82
CA THR A 338 -44.66 12.65 9.00
C THR A 338 -43.20 12.54 9.48
N PRO A 339 -42.27 13.38 8.99
CA PRO A 339 -40.91 13.36 9.49
C PRO A 339 -40.92 13.81 10.96
N VAL A 340 -40.59 12.87 11.85
CA VAL A 340 -40.38 13.14 13.28
C VAL A 340 -39.18 14.08 13.39
N LYS A 341 -39.42 15.32 13.84
CA LYS A 341 -38.35 16.23 14.27
C LYS A 341 -37.56 15.51 15.36
N ALA A 342 -36.29 15.20 15.10
CA ALA A 342 -35.39 14.68 16.10
C ALA A 342 -35.20 15.75 17.19
N GLU A 343 -35.70 15.50 18.39
CA GLU A 343 -35.36 16.31 19.57
C GLU A 343 -33.85 16.24 19.80
N GLN A 344 -33.21 17.41 19.98
CA GLN A 344 -31.78 17.49 20.28
C GLN A 344 -31.48 16.74 21.58
N LYS A 345 -30.76 15.62 21.49
CA LYS A 345 -30.27 14.89 22.66
C LYS A 345 -29.23 15.74 23.39
N VAL A 346 -29.54 16.12 24.63
CA VAL A 346 -28.64 16.87 25.51
C VAL A 346 -27.37 16.06 25.75
N GLY A 347 -26.21 16.62 25.39
CA GLY A 347 -24.91 15.98 25.54
C GLY A 347 -24.50 15.84 27.01
N ARG A 348 -23.67 14.85 27.31
CA ARG A 348 -23.25 14.49 28.69
C ARG A 348 -22.63 15.66 29.49
N ASN A 349 -22.05 16.64 28.81
CA ASN A 349 -21.43 17.83 29.41
C ASN A 349 -22.26 19.12 29.27
N ASP A 350 -23.42 19.07 28.61
CA ASP A 350 -24.29 20.22 28.39
C ASP A 350 -25.04 20.61 29.68
N PRO A 351 -25.50 21.87 29.81
CA PRO A 351 -26.32 22.29 30.93
C PRO A 351 -27.60 21.44 31.03
N CYS A 352 -27.90 20.99 32.24
CA CYS A 352 -29.02 20.08 32.47
C CYS A 352 -30.37 20.80 32.24
N PRO A 353 -31.31 20.20 31.49
CA PRO A 353 -32.57 20.85 31.10
C PRO A 353 -33.54 21.10 32.26
N CYS A 354 -33.26 20.60 33.47
CA CYS A 354 -34.03 20.89 34.68
C CYS A 354 -33.78 22.29 35.27
N GLY A 355 -32.91 23.12 34.67
CA GLY A 355 -32.63 24.48 35.12
C GLY A 355 -31.72 24.59 36.35
N SER A 356 -31.11 23.48 36.81
CA SER A 356 -30.27 23.43 38.02
C SER A 356 -28.88 24.09 37.90
N GLY A 357 -28.52 24.60 36.72
CA GLY A 357 -27.21 25.20 36.43
C GLY A 357 -26.01 24.23 36.39
N LYS A 358 -26.22 22.93 36.62
CA LYS A 358 -25.17 21.88 36.59
C LYS A 358 -25.12 21.16 35.25
N LYS A 359 -23.96 20.59 34.89
CA LYS A 359 -23.80 19.73 33.68
C LYS A 359 -24.60 18.44 33.82
N TYR A 360 -25.17 17.94 32.71
CA TYR A 360 -26.12 16.81 32.69
C TYR A 360 -25.62 15.57 33.45
N LYS A 361 -24.36 15.15 33.26
CA LYS A 361 -23.73 14.01 33.98
C LYS A 361 -23.68 14.11 35.51
N HIS A 362 -23.85 15.30 36.08
CA HIS A 362 -23.82 15.52 37.52
C HIS A 362 -25.22 15.81 38.10
N CYS A 363 -26.27 15.69 37.29
CA CYS A 363 -27.65 15.89 37.70
C CYS A 363 -28.52 14.71 37.26
N HIS A 364 -29.12 14.76 36.07
CA HIS A 364 -30.02 13.71 35.58
C HIS A 364 -29.29 12.58 34.82
N GLY A 365 -27.99 12.74 34.54
CA GLY A 365 -27.15 11.71 33.90
C GLY A 365 -26.31 10.89 34.89
N ARG A 366 -26.79 10.71 36.13
CA ARG A 366 -26.18 9.83 37.14
C ARG A 366 -26.70 8.41 37.02
#